data_AF-A0A7J5YDZ3-F1
#
_entry.id   AF-A0A7J5YDZ3-F1
#
_cell.length_a   1.000
_cell.length_b   1.000
_cell.length_c   1.000
_cell.angle_alpha   90.00
_cell.angle_beta   90.00
_cell.angle_gamma   90.00
#
_symmetry.space_group_name_H-M   'P 1'
#
loop_
_entity.id
_entity.type
_entity.pdbx_description
1 polymer ?
#
loop_
_entity_poly.entity_id
_entity_poly.type
_entity_poly.pdbx_seq_one_letter_code
_entity_poly.pdbx_strand_id
1 'polypeptide(L)' 'MALIYSIFAVTVSSQVRGGKQETLCAHIHGPTKPVNLTITLEMGPEKTTILEQAVDKDFYRCLNFQV' A
#
# COMPACT_ATOMS: atom_id res chain seq x y z
N MET A 1 11.97 -27.73 -7.65
CA MET A 1 11.68 -27.07 -6.36
C MET A 1 11.53 -25.58 -6.66
N ALA A 2 10.30 -25.05 -6.67
CA ALA A 2 10.08 -23.63 -6.93
C ALA A 2 10.37 -22.85 -5.65
N LEU A 3 11.17 -21.79 -5.74
CA LEU A 3 11.33 -20.83 -4.66
C LEU A 3 10.00 -20.06 -4.56
N ILE A 4 9.22 -20.30 -3.50
CA ILE A 4 8.01 -19.54 -3.22
C ILE A 4 8.46 -18.30 -2.45
N TYR A 5 8.51 -17.15 -3.13
CA TYR A 5 8.80 -15.86 -2.52
C TYR A 5 7.61 -14.93 -2.68
N SER A 6 7.32 -14.14 -1.64
CA SER A 6 6.25 -13.15 -1.68
C SER A 6 6.76 -11.87 -2.34
N ILE A 7 5.97 -11.31 -3.25
CA ILE A 7 6.28 -10.07 -3.97
C ILE A 7 5.36 -8.98 -3.46
N PHE A 8 5.95 -7.84 -3.11
CA PHE A 8 5.22 -6.65 -2.64
C PHE A 8 5.53 -5.49 -3.59
N ALA A 9 4.49 -4.80 -4.06
CA ALA A 9 4.64 -3.61 -4.88
C ALA A 9 3.62 -2.55 -4.43
N VAL A 10 4.09 -1.32 -4.26
CA VAL A 10 3.24 -0.16 -3.97
C VAL A 10 3.57 0.91 -5.00
N THR A 11 2.54 1.49 -5.62
CA THR A 11 2.68 2.59 -6.56
C THR A 11 1.96 3.83 -6.03
N VAL A 12 2.61 4.96 -6.15
CA VAL A 12 2.11 6.28 -5.74
C VAL A 12 2.68 7.35 -6.67
N SER A 13 1.94 8.44 -6.86
CA SER A 13 2.43 9.62 -7.56
C SER A 13 3.71 10.15 -6.90
N SER A 14 4.72 10.51 -7.68
CA SER A 14 5.96 11.10 -7.17
C SER A 14 5.76 12.50 -6.57
N GLN A 15 4.68 13.17 -6.96
CA GLN A 15 4.24 14.44 -6.40
C GLN A 15 2.79 14.32 -5.96
N VAL A 16 2.56 14.57 -4.68
CA VAL A 16 1.23 14.61 -4.07
C VAL A 16 0.90 16.09 -3.82
N ARG A 17 -0.27 16.54 -4.28
CA ARG A 17 -0.68 17.95 -4.19
C ARG A 17 -1.88 18.07 -3.26
N GLY A 18 -1.81 19.03 -2.32
CA GLY A 18 -2.91 19.31 -1.39
C GLY A 18 -4.23 19.62 -2.12
N GLY A 19 -5.34 19.10 -1.59
CA GLY A 19 -6.68 19.26 -2.16
C GLY A 19 -6.95 18.50 -3.46
N LYS A 20 -5.95 17.85 -4.07
CA LYS A 20 -6.13 16.98 -5.24
C LYS A 20 -6.28 15.53 -4.79
N GLN A 21 -7.25 14.83 -5.39
CA GLN A 21 -7.38 13.40 -5.19
C GLN A 21 -6.22 12.68 -5.91
N GLU A 22 -5.44 11.92 -5.16
CA GLU A 22 -4.36 11.08 -5.65
C GLU A 22 -4.73 9.60 -5.50
N THR A 23 -4.10 8.75 -6.31
CA THR A 23 -4.34 7.30 -6.30
C THR A 23 -3.08 6.58 -5.85
N LEU A 24 -3.26 5.63 -4.94
CA LEU A 24 -2.24 4.68 -4.53
C LEU A 24 -2.73 3.28 -4.83
N CYS A 25 -1.86 2.42 -5.36
CA CYS A 25 -2.16 1.00 -5.54
C CYS A 25 -1.15 0.15 -4.80
N ALA A 26 -1.63 -0.93 -4.19
CA ALA A 26 -0.80 -1.92 -3.52
C ALA A 26 -1.10 -3.31 -4.08
N HIS A 27 -0.04 -4.10 -4.24
CA HIS A 27 -0.07 -5.47 -4.71
C HIS A 27 0.79 -6.35 -3.81
N ILE A 28 0.23 -7.47 -3.37
CA ILE A 28 0.92 -8.55 -2.67
C ILE A 28 0.62 -9.83 -3.44
N HIS A 29 1.66 -10.48 -3.96
CA HIS A 29 1.55 -11.74 -4.68
C HIS A 29 2.27 -12.86 -3.92
N GLY A 30 1.59 -13.99 -3.77
CA GLY A 30 2.08 -15.18 -3.12
C GLY A 30 2.52 -14.97 -1.67
N PRO A 31 1.71 -14.36 -0.77
CA PRO A 31 2.05 -14.28 0.64
C PRO A 31 2.21 -15.70 1.21
N THR A 32 3.41 -16.04 1.67
CA THR A 32 3.70 -17.37 2.25
C THR A 32 3.19 -17.50 3.68
N LYS A 33 2.90 -16.37 4.33
CA LYS A 33 2.26 -16.23 5.65
C LYS A 33 1.35 -15.00 5.62
N PRO A 34 0.34 -14.93 6.50
CA PRO A 34 -0.44 -13.71 6.68
C PRO A 34 0.46 -12.52 7.02
N VAL A 35 0.20 -11.37 6.40
CA VAL A 35 0.91 -10.11 6.60
C VAL A 35 -0.07 -8.98 6.89
N ASN A 36 0.38 -7.91 7.54
CA ASN A 36 -0.38 -6.67 7.67
C ASN A 36 0.29 -5.58 6.83
N LEU A 37 -0.46 -5.02 5.88
CA LEU A 37 -0.02 -3.89 5.06
C LEU A 37 -0.56 -2.59 5.66
N THR A 38 0.34 -1.73 6.11
CA THR A 38 0.02 -0.38 6.58
C THR A 38 0.69 0.64 5.67
N ILE A 39 -0.08 1.63 5.21
CA ILE A 39 0.41 2.72 4.37
C ILE A 39 0.09 4.03 5.08
N THR A 40 1.13 4.79 5.38
CA THR A 40 1.04 6.05 6.13
C THR A 40 1.67 7.17 5.32
N LEU A 41 0.98 8.29 5.22
CA LEU A 41 1.54 9.55 4.74
C LEU A 41 2.09 10.32 5.94
N GLU A 42 3.37 10.66 5.89
CA GLU A 42 4.05 11.44 6.94
C GLU A 42 4.43 12.83 6.39
N MET A 43 3.95 13.88 7.05
CA MET A 43 4.22 15.28 6.71
C MET A 43 4.73 16.01 7.95
N GLY A 44 6.05 16.01 8.14
CA GLY A 44 6.66 16.51 9.38
C GLY A 44 6.18 15.67 10.59
N PRO A 45 5.57 16.28 11.63
CA PRO A 45 5.05 15.54 12.77
C PRO A 45 3.68 14.86 12.50
N GLU A 46 2.99 15.25 11.43
CA GLU A 46 1.66 14.74 11.11
C GLU A 46 1.76 13.36 10.41
N LYS A 47 0.95 12.41 10.88
CA LYS A 47 0.88 11.06 10.31
C LYS A 47 -0.58 10.69 10.02
N THR A 48 -0.85 10.33 8.77
CA THR A 48 -2.19 9.93 8.33
C THR A 48 -2.13 8.52 7.75
N THR A 49 -2.83 7.58 8.37
CA THR A 49 -2.95 6.20 7.85
C THR A 49 -3.94 6.19 6.68
N ILE A 50 -3.45 5.86 5.50
CA ILE A 50 -4.21 5.79 4.25
C ILE A 50 -4.84 4.40 4.06
N LEU A 51 -4.11 3.34 4.43
CA LEU A 51 -4.57 1.95 4.35
C LEU A 51 -4.01 1.15 5.53
N GLU A 52 -4.84 0.31 6.12
CA GLU A 52 -4.42 -0.79 6.98
C GLU A 52 -5.20 -2.04 6.54
N GLN A 53 -4.47 -3.12 6.23
CA GLN A 53 -5.07 -4.31 5.64
C GLN A 53 -4.31 -5.58 6.03
N ALA A 54 -5.00 -6.51 6.69
CA ALA A 54 -4.55 -7.88 6.83
C ALA A 54 -4.69 -8.61 5.48
N VAL A 55 -3.64 -9.30 5.05
CA VAL A 55 -3.53 -9.99 3.77
C VAL A 55 -2.99 -11.41 3.98
N ASP A 56 -3.76 -12.40 3.56
CA ASP A 56 -3.44 -13.84 3.67
C ASP A 56 -3.36 -14.55 2.31
N LYS A 57 -3.70 -13.85 1.23
CA LYS A 57 -3.72 -14.32 -0.16
C LYS A 57 -3.33 -13.20 -1.11
N ASP A 58 -3.27 -13.49 -2.40
CA ASP A 58 -3.03 -12.47 -3.43
C ASP A 58 -3.98 -11.27 -3.25
N PHE A 59 -3.38 -10.08 -3.18
CA PHE A 59 -4.07 -8.84 -2.86
C PHE A 59 -3.68 -7.78 -3.86
N TYR A 60 -4.66 -7.15 -4.48
CA TYR A 60 -4.50 -5.97 -5.30
C TYR A 60 -5.59 -4.96 -4.95
N ARG A 61 -5.21 -3.74 -4.60
CA ARG A 61 -6.16 -2.66 -4.32
C ARG A 61 -5.58 -1.32 -4.69
N CYS A 62 -6.35 -0.55 -5.44
CA CYS A 62 -6.15 0.89 -5.55
C CYS A 62 -7.10 1.62 -4.62
N LEU A 63 -6.64 2.69 -4.00
CA LEU A 63 -7.45 3.60 -3.23
C LEU A 63 -7.09 5.04 -3.54
N ASN A 64 -8.08 5.91 -3.35
CA ASN A 64 -7.93 7.33 -3.52
C ASN A 64 -7.75 7.98 -2.14
N PHE A 65 -6.85 8.94 -2.06
CA PHE A 65 -6.61 9.74 -0.87
C PHE A 65 -6.42 11.22 -1.23
N GLN A 66 -6.53 12.09 -0.24
CA GLN A 66 -6.29 13.52 -0.35
C GLN A 66 -5.42 13.97 0.81
N VAL A 67 -4.64 15.02 0.56
CA VAL A 67 -3.78 15.69 1.53
C VAL A 67 -4.38 17.04 1.88
#